data_AF-A0A9P4QQ66-F1
#
_entry.id   AF-A0A9P4QQ66-F1
#
_cell.length_a   1.000
_cell.length_b   1.000
_cell.length_c   1.000
_cell.angle_alpha   90.00
_cell.angle_beta   90.00
_cell.angle_gamma   90.00
#
_symmetry.space_group_name_H-M   'P 1'
#
loop_
_entity.id
_entity.type
_entity.pdbx_description
1 polymer ?
#
loop_
_entity_poly.entity_id
_entity_poly.type
_entity_poly.pdbx_seq_one_letter_code
_entity_poly.pdbx_strand_id
1 'polypeptide(L)' 'MALLGALDNLGSLYTDQGRLDDAERMYKRALQGTEKALGRNHPSTLDTVNNLGILY' A
#
# COMPACT_ATOMS: atom_id res chain seq x y z
N MET A 1 0.65 -12.22 4.80
CA MET A 1 -0.38 -11.26 5.25
C MET A 1 0.25 -10.15 6.11
N ALA A 2 0.77 -10.44 7.31
CA ALA A 2 1.26 -9.42 8.26
C ALA A 2 2.34 -8.45 7.71
N LEU A 3 3.29 -8.92 6.89
CA LEU A 3 4.33 -8.07 6.30
C LEU A 3 3.78 -7.05 5.29
N LEU A 4 2.70 -7.39 4.57
CA LEU A 4 2.13 -6.52 3.55
C LEU A 4 1.30 -5.40 4.18
N GLY A 5 0.56 -5.70 5.25
CA GLY A 5 -0.12 -4.68 6.05
C GLY A 5 0.87 -3.70 6.71
N ALA A 6 2.07 -4.17 7.09
CA ALA A 6 3.11 -3.28 7.62
C ALA A 6 3.62 -2.28 6.56
N LEU A 7 3.68 -2.67 5.28
CA LEU A 7 4.04 -1.77 4.19
C LEU A 7 2.96 -0.71 3.94
N ASP A 8 1.68 -1.10 3.95
CA ASP A 8 0.58 -0.12 3.82
C ASP A 8 0.59 0.89 4.98
N ASN A 9 0.83 0.43 6.21
CA ASN A 9 0.94 1.33 7.37
C ASN A 9 2.14 2.29 7.26
N LEU A 10 3.27 1.83 6.73
CA LEU A 10 4.43 2.69 6.45
C LEU A 10 4.12 3.69 5.34
N GLY A 11 3.36 3.29 4.33
CA GLY A 11 2.84 4.19 3.29
C GLY A 11 2.05 5.34 3.92
N SER A 12 1.09 5.01 4.78
CA SER A 12 0.26 6.01 5.47
C SER A 12 1.10 6.94 6.34
N LEU A 13 2.04 6.39 7.11
CA LEU A 13 2.93 7.18 7.96
C LEU A 13 3.76 8.18 7.14
N TYR A 14 4.25 7.78 5.96
CA TYR A 14 5.00 8.67 5.09
C TYR A 14 4.13 9.70 4.40
N THR A 15 2.89 9.37 4.05
CA THR A 15 1.90 10.35 3.58
C THR A 15 1.69 11.44 4.65
N ASP A 16 1.50 11.06 5.91
CA ASP A 16 1.30 12.00 7.02
C ASP A 16 2.52 12.90 7.27
N GLN A 17 3.72 12.41 6.93
CA GLN A 17 4.97 13.17 7.01
C GLN A 17 5.25 14.04 5.77
N GLY A 18 4.38 14.02 4.75
CA GLY A 18 4.62 14.70 3.46
C GLY A 18 5.71 14.05 2.60
N ARG A 19 6.16 12.84 2.95
CA ARG A 19 7.20 12.08 2.23
C ARG A 19 6.55 11.22 1.14
N LEU A 20 5.97 11.87 0.15
CA LEU A 20 5.11 11.22 -0.84
C LEU A 20 5.84 10.14 -1.66
N ASP A 21 7.10 10.37 -2.06
CA ASP A 21 7.91 9.38 -2.79
C ASP A 21 8.17 8.10 -1.97
N ASP A 22 8.36 8.25 -0.65
CA ASP A 22 8.53 7.12 0.25
C ASP A 22 7.21 6.35 0.44
N ALA A 23 6.10 7.08 0.57
CA ALA A 23 4.77 6.50 0.67
C ALA A 23 4.43 5.67 -0.57
N GLU A 24 4.67 6.22 -1.75
CA GLU A 24 4.42 5.56 -3.04
C GLU A 24 5.19 4.25 -3.15
N ARG A 25 6.48 4.25 -2.75
CA ARG A 25 7.30 3.04 -2.74
C ARG A 25 6.74 1.96 -1.83
N MET A 26 6.23 2.33 -0.66
CA MET A 26 5.67 1.37 0.30
C MET A 26 4.36 0.77 -0.24
N TYR A 27 3.43 1.60 -0.70
CA TYR A 27 2.16 1.11 -1.25
C TYR A 27 2.36 0.27 -2.52
N LYS A 28 3.28 0.62 -3.43
CA LYS A 28 3.58 -0.23 -4.61
C LYS A 28 4.10 -1.61 -4.21
N ARG A 29 4.95 -1.67 -3.18
CA ARG A 29 5.49 -2.95 -2.67
C ARG A 29 4.41 -3.78 -1.97
N ALA A 30 3.52 -3.13 -1.23
CA ALA A 30 2.35 -3.78 -0.65
C ALA A 30 1.44 -4.34 -1.75
N LEU A 31 1.12 -3.54 -2.78
CA LEU A 31 0.24 -3.90 -3.88
C LEU A 31 0.76 -5.13 -4.63
N GLN A 32 2.04 -5.13 -5.00
CA GLN A 32 2.65 -6.27 -5.68
C GLN A 32 2.55 -7.56 -4.84
N GLY A 33 2.71 -7.43 -3.52
CA GLY A 33 2.61 -8.56 -2.60
C GLY A 33 1.17 -9.04 -2.41
N THR A 34 0.20 -8.12 -2.26
CA THR A 34 -1.21 -8.45 -2.02
C THR A 34 -1.84 -9.02 -3.28
N GLU A 35 -1.55 -8.47 -4.47
CA GLU A 35 -1.96 -9.05 -5.74
C GLU A 35 -1.43 -10.48 -5.93
N LYS A 36 -0.14 -10.71 -5.63
CA LYS A 36 0.48 -12.04 -5.77
C LYS A 36 -0.07 -13.06 -4.79
N ALA A 37 -0.33 -12.66 -3.55
CA ALA A 37 -0.75 -13.57 -2.50
C ALA A 37 -2.27 -13.82 -2.47
N LEU A 38 -3.07 -12.81 -2.80
CA LEU A 38 -4.52 -12.79 -2.55
C LEU A 38 -5.35 -12.58 -3.82
N GLY A 39 -4.71 -12.14 -4.90
CA GLY A 39 -5.39 -11.76 -6.13
C GLY A 39 -5.87 -10.32 -6.14
N ARG A 40 -6.27 -9.88 -7.33
CA ARG A 40 -6.56 -8.46 -7.64
C ARG A 40 -7.85 -7.94 -7.00
N ASN A 41 -8.82 -8.82 -6.76
CA ASN A 41 -10.14 -8.46 -6.22
C ASN A 41 -10.25 -8.67 -4.70
N HIS A 42 -9.16 -9.06 -4.04
CA HIS A 42 -9.18 -9.26 -2.60
C HIS A 42 -9.27 -7.89 -1.89
N PRO A 43 -10.05 -7.76 -0.79
CA PRO A 43 -10.21 -6.50 -0.07
C PRO A 43 -8.90 -5.78 0.24
N SER A 44 -7.91 -6.50 0.82
CA SER A 44 -6.60 -5.90 1.12
C SER A 44 -5.84 -5.38 -0.10
N THR A 45 -6.03 -5.98 -1.27
CA THR A 45 -5.43 -5.48 -2.51
C THR A 45 -6.11 -4.19 -2.95
N LEU A 46 -7.44 -4.13 -2.84
CA LEU A 46 -8.23 -2.94 -3.15
C LEU A 46 -7.95 -1.80 -2.16
N ASP A 47 -7.71 -2.10 -0.90
CA ASP A 47 -7.31 -1.12 0.12
C ASP A 47 -5.98 -0.45 -0.26
N THR A 48 -4.98 -1.23 -0.67
CA THR A 48 -3.69 -0.68 -1.14
C THR A 48 -3.87 0.20 -2.39
N VAL A 49 -4.73 -0.19 -3.33
CA VAL A 49 -5.06 0.62 -4.52
C VAL A 49 -5.73 1.93 -4.12
N ASN A 50 -6.68 1.89 -3.18
CA ASN A 50 -7.33 3.08 -2.67
C ASN A 50 -6.32 4.05 -2.03
N ASN A 51 -5.37 3.53 -1.26
CA ASN A 51 -4.33 4.34 -0.63
C ASN A 51 -3.39 5.00 -1.67
N LEU A 52 -3.05 4.29 -2.76
CA LEU A 52 -2.33 4.89 -3.89
C LEU A 52 -3.16 5.98 -4.58
N GLY A 53 -4.48 5.79 -4.69
CA GLY A 53 -5.39 6.80 -5.23
C GLY A 53 -5.53 8.05 -4.35
N ILE A 54 -5.41 7.92 -3.03
CA ILE A 54 -5.38 9.06 -2.10
C ILE A 54 -4.04 9.80 -2.15
N LEU A 55 -2.96 9.09 -2.47
CA LEU A 55 -1.61 9.66 -2.52
C LEU A 55 -1.41 10.59 -3.73
N TYR A 56 -2.06 10.32 -4.86
CA TYR A 56 -2.02 11.12 -6.08
C TYR A 56 -3.11 12.20 -6.11
#